data_AF-A0A918L955-F1
#
_entry.id   AF-A0A918L955-F1
#
_cell.length_a   1.000
_cell.length_b   1.000
_cell.length_c   1.000
_cell.angle_alpha   90.00
_cell.angle_beta   90.00
_cell.angle_gamma   90.00
#
_symmetry.space_group_name_H-M   'P 1'
#
loop_
_entity.id
_entity.type
_entity.pdbx_description
1 polymer ?
#
loop_
_entity_poly.entity_id
_entity_poly.type
_entity_poly.pdbx_seq_one_letter_code
_entity_poly.pdbx_strand_id
1 'polypeptide(L)'
;MDESKAFDKVADLGRDIGEYIRQQRANAKISLRQLSKLAGVSNPYLSQIERGLRKPSAEILQQIAKGLRISAEALYVQAGILDVPAGGPVVDAVRAAAELTERQKQILLDIYASFRRENEKSTVEGSGVDDEPEGVSPDEQG
;
A
#
# COMPACT_ATOMS: atom_id res chain seq x y z
N MET A 1 2.69 19.14 -18.16
CA MET A 1 2.75 18.39 -16.88
C MET A 1 4.19 18.39 -16.43
N ASP A 2 4.44 18.41 -15.13
CA ASP A 2 5.79 18.49 -14.56
C ASP A 2 6.36 17.07 -14.35
N GLU A 3 7.40 16.73 -15.11
CA GLU A 3 8.04 15.40 -15.06
C GLU A 3 8.75 15.14 -13.72
N SER A 4 9.22 16.17 -13.00
CA SER A 4 9.94 16.01 -11.73
C SER A 4 9.07 15.29 -10.69
N LYS A 5 7.81 15.70 -10.57
CA LYS A 5 6.85 15.13 -9.61
C LYS A 5 6.49 13.66 -9.87
N ALA A 6 6.67 13.19 -11.10
CA ALA A 6 6.43 11.78 -11.43
C ALA A 6 7.55 10.89 -10.88
N PHE A 7 8.81 11.33 -10.95
CA PHE A 7 9.95 10.56 -10.44
C PHE A 7 9.93 10.41 -8.92
N ASP A 8 9.62 11.50 -8.19
CA ASP A 8 9.50 11.48 -6.73
C ASP A 8 8.41 10.49 -6.28
N LYS A 9 7.22 10.58 -6.86
CA LYS A 9 6.10 9.69 -6.52
C LYS A 9 6.41 8.21 -6.79
N VAL A 10 7.14 7.91 -7.86
CA VAL A 10 7.56 6.53 -8.17
C VAL A 10 8.70 6.09 -7.23
N ALA A 11 9.50 7.00 -6.67
CA ALA A 11 10.48 6.69 -5.62
C ALA A 11 9.81 6.35 -4.29
N ASP A 12 8.80 7.12 -3.87
CA ASP A 12 8.02 6.87 -2.65
C ASP A 12 7.28 5.52 -2.72
N LEU A 13 6.61 5.20 -3.84
CA LEU A 13 6.02 3.86 -4.06
C LEU A 13 7.04 2.71 -3.88
N GLY A 14 8.30 2.94 -4.27
CA GLY A 14 9.40 1.99 -4.08
C GLY A 14 9.87 1.85 -2.63
N ARG A 15 9.60 2.84 -1.78
CA ARG A 15 9.87 2.84 -0.34
C ARG A 15 8.73 2.15 0.41
N ASP A 16 7.48 2.50 0.08
CA ASP A 16 6.27 1.97 0.70
C ASP A 16 6.13 0.45 0.53
N ILE A 17 6.48 -0.07 -0.66
CA ILE A 17 6.52 -1.53 -0.89
C ILE A 17 7.61 -2.23 -0.08
N GLY A 18 8.77 -1.58 0.10
CA GLY A 18 9.88 -2.12 0.87
C GLY A 18 9.54 -2.28 2.34
N GLU A 19 8.91 -1.26 2.92
CA GLU A 19 8.41 -1.27 4.29
C GLU A 19 7.28 -2.30 4.49
N TYR A 20 6.33 -2.39 3.55
CA TYR A 20 5.28 -3.39 3.60
C TYR A 20 5.82 -4.84 3.56
N ILE A 21 6.77 -5.14 2.66
CA ILE A 21 7.43 -6.46 2.61
C ILE A 21 8.09 -6.79 3.96
N ARG A 22 8.78 -5.83 4.56
CA ARG A 22 9.42 -5.96 5.87
C ARG A 22 8.41 -6.23 6.98
N GLN A 23 7.25 -5.57 6.97
CA GLN A 23 6.19 -5.76 7.94
C GLN A 23 5.50 -7.11 7.79
N GLN A 24 5.16 -7.53 6.56
CA GLN A 24 4.63 -8.87 6.30
C GLN A 24 5.60 -9.98 6.73
N ARG A 25 6.92 -9.77 6.50
CA ARG A 25 7.96 -10.67 6.97
C ARG A 25 8.02 -10.77 8.50
N ALA A 26 7.88 -9.63 9.20
CA ALA A 26 7.83 -9.59 10.66
C ALA A 26 6.57 -10.29 11.22
N ASN A 27 5.41 -10.06 10.61
CA ASN A 27 4.13 -10.71 10.96
C ASN A 27 4.20 -12.24 10.79
N ALA A 28 4.84 -12.70 9.70
CA ALA A 28 5.13 -14.12 9.47
C ALA A 28 6.21 -14.71 10.41
N LYS A 29 6.85 -13.88 11.25
CA LYS A 29 7.92 -14.25 12.20
C LYS A 29 9.12 -14.95 11.55
N ILE A 30 9.44 -14.61 10.30
CA ILE A 30 10.59 -15.18 9.58
C ILE A 30 11.74 -14.18 9.43
N SER A 31 12.98 -14.69 9.44
CA SER A 31 14.16 -13.85 9.20
C SER A 31 14.28 -13.43 7.74
N LEU A 32 15.00 -12.33 7.46
CA LEU A 32 15.33 -11.89 6.10
C LEU A 32 16.01 -13.02 5.29
N ARG A 33 16.88 -13.81 5.94
CA ARG A 33 17.59 -14.96 5.34
C ARG A 33 16.65 -16.11 4.99
N GLN A 34 15.60 -16.31 5.79
CA GLN A 34 14.57 -17.29 5.53
C GLN A 34 13.65 -16.85 4.39
N LEU A 35 13.20 -15.58 4.37
CA LEU A 35 12.41 -15.06 3.25
C LEU A 35 13.21 -15.11 1.93
N SER A 36 14.49 -14.70 1.94
CA SER A 36 15.32 -14.78 0.73
C SER A 36 15.43 -16.22 0.19
N LYS A 37 15.56 -17.23 1.08
CA LYS A 37 15.57 -18.65 0.68
C LYS A 37 14.20 -19.12 0.14
N LEU A 38 13.09 -18.69 0.76
CA LEU A 38 11.74 -19.08 0.34
C LEU A 38 11.29 -18.43 -0.97
N ALA A 39 11.70 -17.18 -1.20
CA ALA A 39 11.42 -16.43 -2.42
C ALA A 39 12.34 -16.83 -3.59
N GLY A 40 13.55 -17.33 -3.32
CA GLY A 40 14.59 -17.54 -4.34
C GLY A 40 15.37 -16.26 -4.69
N VAL A 41 15.14 -15.17 -3.96
CA VAL A 41 15.80 -13.87 -4.14
C VAL A 41 17.08 -13.81 -3.30
N SER A 42 18.15 -13.17 -3.79
CA SER A 42 19.38 -13.04 -3.00
C SER A 42 19.18 -12.18 -1.75
N ASN A 43 19.80 -12.57 -0.63
CA ASN A 43 19.65 -11.87 0.64
C ASN A 43 20.12 -10.39 0.59
N PRO A 44 21.24 -10.02 -0.06
CA PRO A 44 21.64 -8.62 -0.21
C PRO A 44 20.63 -7.80 -1.03
N TYR A 45 20.02 -8.36 -2.08
CA TYR A 45 19.05 -7.66 -2.90
C TYR A 45 17.72 -7.46 -2.17
N LEU A 46 17.23 -8.49 -1.46
CA LEU A 46 16.05 -8.36 -0.59
C LEU A 46 16.28 -7.31 0.52
N SER A 47 17.49 -7.23 1.09
CA SER A 47 17.86 -6.16 2.03
C SER A 47 17.80 -4.76 1.42
N GLN A 48 18.12 -4.60 0.13
CA GLN A 48 18.01 -3.32 -0.56
C GLN A 48 16.53 -2.95 -0.83
N ILE A 49 15.69 -3.93 -1.16
CA ILE A 49 14.25 -3.76 -1.36
C ILE A 49 13.57 -3.33 -0.05
N GLU A 50 13.79 -4.03 1.07
CA GLU A 50 13.21 -3.67 2.39
C GLU A 50 13.68 -2.32 2.98
N ARG A 51 14.56 -1.60 2.27
CA ARG A 51 15.05 -0.26 2.62
C ARG A 51 14.71 0.80 1.55
N GLY A 52 13.92 0.45 0.52
CA GLY A 52 13.60 1.34 -0.60
C GLY A 52 14.78 1.68 -1.54
N LEU A 53 15.95 1.06 -1.35
CA LEU A 53 17.17 1.35 -2.13
C LEU A 53 17.16 0.73 -3.53
N ARG A 54 16.24 -0.21 -3.77
CA ARG A 54 16.01 -0.88 -5.05
C ARG A 54 14.53 -1.15 -5.24
N LYS A 55 14.00 -0.77 -6.40
CA LYS A 55 12.66 -1.16 -6.85
C LYS A 55 12.71 -2.61 -7.36
N PRO A 56 11.86 -3.52 -6.83
CA PRO A 56 11.73 -4.86 -7.38
C PRO A 56 10.97 -4.85 -8.71
N SER A 57 11.22 -5.84 -9.58
CA SER A 57 10.36 -6.09 -10.73
C SER A 57 9.10 -6.86 -10.31
N ALA A 58 8.10 -6.93 -11.18
CA ALA A 58 6.88 -7.72 -10.94
C ALA A 58 7.20 -9.21 -10.64
N GLU A 59 8.17 -9.80 -11.34
CA GLU A 59 8.63 -11.17 -11.08
C GLU A 59 9.22 -11.33 -9.66
N ILE A 60 10.05 -10.39 -9.21
CA ILE A 60 10.62 -10.39 -7.86
C ILE A 60 9.52 -10.22 -6.80
N LEU A 61 8.48 -9.41 -7.08
CA LEU A 61 7.31 -9.29 -6.20
C LEU A 61 6.51 -10.61 -6.13
N GLN A 62 6.31 -11.33 -7.25
CA GLN A 62 5.68 -12.67 -7.22
C GLN A 62 6.49 -13.66 -6.37
N GLN A 63 7.81 -13.66 -6.54
CA GLN A 63 8.72 -14.51 -5.77
C GLN A 63 8.63 -14.20 -4.26
N ILE A 64 8.61 -12.91 -3.89
CA ILE A 64 8.47 -12.47 -2.49
C ILE A 64 7.08 -12.81 -1.93
N ALA A 65 6.00 -12.58 -2.68
CA ALA A 65 4.64 -12.96 -2.29
C ALA A 65 4.52 -14.47 -2.01
N LYS A 66 5.09 -15.30 -2.90
CA LYS A 66 5.16 -16.76 -2.72
C LYS A 66 5.95 -17.15 -1.45
N GLY A 67 7.07 -16.45 -1.18
CA GLY A 67 7.87 -16.66 0.03
C GLY A 67 7.14 -16.25 1.33
N LEU A 68 6.30 -15.22 1.27
CA LEU A 68 5.45 -14.73 2.36
C LEU A 68 4.11 -15.46 2.48
N ARG A 69 3.71 -16.24 1.47
CA ARG A 69 2.39 -16.90 1.33
C ARG A 69 1.21 -15.91 1.30
N ILE A 70 1.40 -14.77 0.64
CA ILE A 70 0.37 -13.74 0.39
C ILE A 70 0.06 -13.65 -1.10
N SER A 71 -1.01 -12.93 -1.49
CA SER A 71 -1.27 -12.67 -2.91
C SER A 71 -0.23 -11.71 -3.49
N ALA A 72 0.23 -11.97 -4.72
CA ALA A 72 1.10 -11.05 -5.45
C ALA A 72 0.38 -9.72 -5.76
N GLU A 73 -0.93 -9.77 -5.93
CA GLU A 73 -1.82 -8.62 -6.11
C GLU A 73 -1.66 -7.59 -4.98
N ALA A 74 -1.64 -8.01 -3.70
CA ALA A 74 -1.45 -7.11 -2.58
C ALA A 74 -0.10 -6.36 -2.64
N LEU A 75 0.96 -7.03 -3.09
CA LEU A 75 2.26 -6.38 -3.33
C LEU A 75 2.24 -5.45 -4.55
N TYR A 76 1.49 -5.76 -5.59
CA TYR A 76 1.41 -4.90 -6.77
C TYR A 76 0.63 -3.62 -6.53
N VAL A 77 -0.45 -3.68 -5.75
CA VAL A 77 -1.22 -2.50 -5.31
C VAL A 77 -0.33 -1.60 -4.47
N GLN A 78 0.36 -2.16 -3.47
CA GLN A 78 1.27 -1.40 -2.61
C GLN A 78 2.50 -0.84 -3.37
N ALA A 79 2.93 -1.49 -4.45
CA ALA A 79 4.00 -1.00 -5.32
C ALA A 79 3.54 0.05 -6.36
N GLY A 80 2.23 0.33 -6.46
CA GLY A 80 1.65 1.14 -7.53
C GLY A 80 1.86 0.55 -8.94
N ILE A 81 2.12 -0.76 -9.03
CA ILE A 81 2.30 -1.50 -10.29
C ILE A 81 0.96 -2.01 -10.82
N LEU A 82 0.04 -2.32 -9.90
CA LEU A 82 -1.35 -2.56 -10.22
C LEU A 82 -2.16 -1.36 -9.72
N ASP A 83 -2.53 -0.47 -10.64
CA ASP A 83 -3.78 0.27 -10.47
C ASP A 83 -4.87 -0.78 -10.28
N VAL A 84 -5.43 -0.88 -9.06
CA VAL A 84 -6.67 -1.63 -8.83
C VAL A 84 -7.65 -1.08 -9.87
N PRO A 85 -8.13 -1.89 -10.83
CA PRO A 85 -8.84 -1.38 -12.01
C PRO A 85 -9.98 -0.48 -11.53
N ALA A 86 -9.83 0.83 -11.78
CA ALA A 86 -10.43 1.88 -10.97
C ALA A 86 -11.93 1.63 -10.84
N GLY A 87 -12.32 1.08 -9.68
CA GLY A 87 -13.62 0.45 -9.59
C GLY A 87 -13.87 -0.52 -8.44
N GLY A 88 -13.39 -1.76 -8.56
CA GLY A 88 -13.88 -2.88 -7.76
C GLY A 88 -15.35 -3.23 -8.03
N PRO A 89 -15.97 -4.13 -7.22
CA PRO A 89 -17.26 -4.76 -7.55
C PRO A 89 -18.41 -3.79 -7.86
N VAL A 90 -18.45 -2.63 -7.20
CA VAL A 90 -19.47 -1.59 -7.43
C VAL A 90 -19.40 -1.02 -8.83
N VAL A 91 -18.20 -0.75 -9.33
CA VAL A 91 -17.99 -0.13 -10.65
C VAL A 91 -18.09 -1.16 -11.77
N ASP A 92 -17.71 -2.40 -11.51
CA ASP A 92 -17.94 -3.49 -12.47
C ASP A 92 -19.45 -3.72 -12.66
N ALA A 93 -20.24 -3.66 -11.57
CA ALA A 93 -21.69 -3.65 -11.64
C ALA A 93 -22.26 -2.44 -12.42
N VAL A 94 -21.79 -1.21 -12.13
CA VAL A 94 -22.21 0.00 -12.87
C VAL A 94 -21.87 -0.07 -14.37
N ARG A 95 -20.71 -0.64 -14.74
CA ARG A 95 -20.31 -0.83 -16.13
C ARG A 95 -21.19 -1.87 -16.85
N ALA A 96 -21.52 -2.97 -16.16
CA ALA A 96 -22.31 -4.08 -16.67
C ALA A 96 -23.82 -3.79 -16.75
N ALA A 97 -24.34 -2.79 -16.02
CA ALA A 97 -25.73 -2.37 -16.07
C ALA A 97 -26.16 -1.97 -17.50
N ALA A 98 -27.02 -2.78 -18.11
CA ALA A 98 -27.50 -2.59 -19.48
C ALA A 98 -28.63 -1.55 -19.57
N GLU A 99 -29.29 -1.30 -18.45
CA GLU A 99 -30.35 -0.30 -18.25
C GLU A 99 -29.82 1.14 -18.15
N LEU A 100 -28.50 1.33 -18.03
CA LEU A 100 -27.87 2.64 -17.92
C LEU A 100 -27.21 3.07 -19.24
N THR A 101 -27.44 4.32 -19.64
CA THR A 101 -26.65 4.98 -20.67
C THR A 101 -25.22 5.25 -20.18
N GLU A 102 -24.26 5.32 -21.10
CA GLU A 102 -22.85 5.62 -20.77
C GLU A 102 -22.69 6.94 -19.98
N ARG A 103 -23.55 7.94 -20.22
CA ARG A 103 -23.57 9.18 -19.43
C ARG A 103 -24.02 8.95 -17.99
N GLN A 104 -25.03 8.11 -17.75
CA GLN A 104 -25.49 7.76 -16.40
C GLN A 104 -24.43 6.92 -15.66
N LYS A 105 -23.77 5.98 -16.35
CA LYS A 105 -22.64 5.23 -15.81
C LYS A 105 -21.54 6.19 -15.36
N GLN A 106 -21.09 7.10 -16.23
CA GLN A 106 -20.04 8.06 -15.89
C GLN A 106 -20.40 8.88 -14.63
N ILE A 107 -21.62 9.41 -14.53
CA ILE A 107 -22.07 10.19 -13.36
C ILE A 107 -22.02 9.35 -12.07
N LEU A 108 -22.46 8.09 -12.10
CA LEU A 108 -22.40 7.21 -10.93
C LEU A 108 -20.96 6.91 -10.51
N LEU A 109 -20.06 6.71 -11.47
CA LEU A 109 -18.63 6.49 -11.22
C LEU A 109 -17.97 7.73 -10.62
N ASP A 110 -18.29 8.92 -11.13
CA ASP A 110 -17.76 10.20 -10.63
C ASP A 110 -18.19 10.46 -9.18
N ILE A 111 -19.46 10.21 -8.85
CA ILE A 111 -20.01 10.33 -7.48
C ILE A 111 -19.32 9.34 -6.54
N TYR A 112 -19.24 8.06 -6.93
CA TYR A 112 -18.58 7.02 -6.13
C TYR A 112 -17.10 7.33 -5.88
N ALA A 113 -16.38 7.83 -6.90
CA ALA A 113 -15.01 8.29 -6.77
C ALA A 113 -14.86 9.55 -5.91
N SER A 114 -15.91 10.37 -5.77
CA SER A 114 -15.93 11.50 -4.83
C SER A 114 -15.99 11.01 -3.38
N PHE A 115 -16.99 10.19 -3.03
CA PHE A 115 -17.15 9.68 -1.66
C PHE A 115 -15.96 8.85 -1.18
N ARG A 116 -15.32 8.08 -2.08
CA ARG A 116 -14.07 7.38 -1.74
C ARG A 116 -12.95 8.33 -1.31
N ARG A 117 -12.70 9.40 -2.09
CA ARG A 117 -11.68 10.40 -1.77
C ARG A 117 -12.00 11.21 -0.51
N GLU A 118 -13.28 11.43 -0.24
CA GLU A 118 -13.76 12.10 0.97
C GLU A 118 -13.51 11.23 2.22
N ASN A 119 -13.91 9.97 2.17
CA ASN A 119 -13.65 9.01 3.25
C ASN A 119 -12.15 8.77 3.49
N GLU A 120 -11.35 8.68 2.42
CA GLU A 120 -9.88 8.55 2.49
C GLU A 120 -9.21 9.78 3.11
N LYS A 121 -9.81 10.98 3.03
CA LYS A 121 -9.36 12.16 3.78
C LYS A 121 -9.81 12.11 5.23
N SER A 122 -11.09 11.81 5.48
CA SER A 122 -11.64 11.75 6.83
C SER A 122 -10.95 10.72 7.72
N THR A 123 -10.46 9.60 7.15
CA THR A 123 -9.68 8.60 7.90
C THR A 123 -8.25 9.03 8.21
N VAL A 124 -7.67 9.96 7.44
CA VAL A 124 -6.33 10.54 7.69
C VAL A 124 -6.40 11.71 8.66
N GLU A 125 -7.47 12.51 8.61
CA GLU A 125 -7.69 13.64 9.52
C GLU A 125 -8.17 13.18 10.91
N GLY A 126 -8.79 11.99 11.02
CA GLY A 126 -9.29 11.42 12.27
C GLY A 126 -8.26 10.70 13.16
N SER A 127 -6.98 10.62 12.77
CA SER A 127 -5.95 9.86 13.50
C SER A 127 -4.91 10.75 14.22
N GLY A 128 -5.27 11.99 14.58
CA GLY A 128 -4.35 13.03 15.07
C GLY A 128 -4.73 13.68 16.40
N VAL A 129 -5.46 12.95 17.26
CA VAL A 129 -5.96 13.36 18.59
C VAL A 129 -6.14 12.07 19.43
N ASP A 130 -5.53 11.83 20.59
CA ASP A 130 -4.43 12.48 21.33
C ASP A 130 -3.56 11.38 22.03
N ASP A 131 -2.30 11.69 22.38
CA ASP A 131 -1.51 11.00 23.43
C ASP A 131 -0.44 11.98 23.96
N GLU A 132 -0.88 13.03 24.68
CA GLU A 132 0.02 13.79 25.55
C GLU A 132 0.21 13.02 26.86
N PRO A 133 1.43 12.57 27.20
CA PRO A 133 1.69 12.03 28.53
C PRO A 133 1.72 13.18 29.54
N GLU A 134 0.65 13.32 30.34
CA GLU A 134 0.64 14.27 31.46
C GLU A 134 1.88 14.06 32.35
N GLY A 135 2.66 15.12 32.51
CA GLY A 135 3.93 15.07 33.20
C GLY A 135 3.75 14.84 34.70
N VAL A 136 3.98 13.61 35.16
CA VAL A 136 4.18 13.31 36.58
C VAL A 136 5.48 13.97 37.04
N SER A 137 5.36 15.15 37.65
CA SER A 137 6.40 15.69 38.55
C SER A 137 6.06 15.35 40.00
N PRO A 138 7.04 14.98 40.82
CA PRO A 138 6.81 14.60 42.21
C PRO A 138 6.67 15.85 43.10
N ASP A 139 5.88 15.74 44.16
CA ASP A 139 6.25 16.14 45.54
C ASP A 139 5.03 16.06 46.48
N GLU A 140 4.99 15.07 47.37
CA GLU A 140 4.32 15.19 48.69
C GLU A 140 4.69 14.01 49.61
N GLN A 141 5.63 14.24 50.54
CA GLN A 141 5.72 13.67 51.90
C GLN A 141 7.11 13.91 52.51
N GLY A 142 7.18 14.64 53.64
CA GLY A 142 8.40 14.79 54.45
C GLY A 142 8.51 16.14 55.16
#